data_AF-A0A2E8PZC8-F1
#
_entry.id   AF-A0A2E8PZC8-F1
#
_cell.length_a   1.000
_cell.length_b   1.000
_cell.length_c   1.000
_cell.angle_alpha   90.00
_cell.angle_beta   90.00
_cell.angle_gamma   90.00
#
_symmetry.space_group_name_H-M   'P 1'
#
loop_
_entity.id
_entity.type
_entity.pdbx_description
1 polymer ?
#
loop_
_entity_poly.entity_id
_entity_poly.type
_entity_poly.pdbx_seq_one_letter_code
_entity_poly.pdbx_strand_id
1 'polypeptide(L)'
;MSSADFQNPYLHNPAAGLSAGAGHADSDVQTLDSSIQELMDHSNDLPGPQIFFRDVVRGLEERPRTLPSRYFYDDRGSQLFQKITELPEYYPASCEREILSTKAMEISELLGEDFGLIELGPGDGHKSYHILRALAGRDAGFRYYPVDISRGIMPPLQKNLEGLVSFHGLVGDYEAGLQYLSGREDRHVVFFLGSSIGNFSIEQSADFLRRIRMSLHEGDLLLIGFDMVKDPDILIPAYSDGSGVTRDFNLNLLHRMNRELNGNLEPENFIHHAAFNPRNHAMESFLISRCCQKIKIQDPVSLVSMEAELQAFEAIQTETSQKYTFDDINELADRSGFRILKDFQDSRAYFTDSLWIADAL
;
A
#
# COMPACT_ATOMS: atom_id res chain seq x y z
N MET A 1 55.06 58.68 -53.60
CA MET A 1 55.60 57.35 -53.93
C MET A 1 54.63 56.31 -53.39
N SER A 2 54.10 55.49 -54.30
CA SER A 2 53.37 54.22 -54.12
C SER A 2 52.08 54.25 -53.26
N SER A 3 50.88 54.27 -53.86
CA SER A 3 50.08 53.12 -54.40
C SER A 3 49.49 52.25 -53.27
N ALA A 4 48.21 51.89 -53.19
CA ALA A 4 47.23 51.48 -54.21
C ALA A 4 45.82 51.53 -53.54
N ASP A 5 44.76 52.00 -54.21
CA ASP A 5 43.77 51.29 -55.05
C ASP A 5 42.41 51.03 -54.37
N PHE A 6 41.42 51.72 -54.94
CA PHE A 6 39.99 51.47 -55.16
C PHE A 6 39.13 50.50 -54.30
N GLN A 7 38.10 51.12 -53.71
CA GLN A 7 36.67 50.77 -53.55
C GLN A 7 36.19 49.34 -53.89
N ASN A 8 35.41 48.71 -52.98
CA ASN A 8 33.92 48.70 -52.99
C ASN A 8 33.36 48.06 -51.68
N PRO A 9 32.18 48.48 -51.16
CA PRO A 9 31.69 48.18 -49.81
C PRO A 9 30.67 47.03 -49.76
N TYR A 10 30.37 46.60 -48.52
CA TYR A 10 29.43 45.57 -48.07
C TYR A 10 29.94 44.12 -48.13
N LEU A 11 30.55 43.67 -47.03
CA LEU A 11 30.57 42.30 -46.51
C LEU A 11 31.04 42.30 -45.04
N HIS A 12 30.62 41.28 -44.30
CA HIS A 12 30.49 41.12 -42.85
C HIS A 12 31.70 41.37 -41.90
N ASN A 13 31.31 41.71 -40.65
CA ASN A 13 31.76 41.22 -39.33
C ASN A 13 32.46 42.26 -38.41
N PRO A 14 32.22 42.20 -37.08
CA PRO A 14 33.07 41.29 -36.31
C PRO A 14 32.34 40.45 -35.26
N ALA A 15 32.87 39.24 -35.12
CA ALA A 15 32.65 38.36 -33.99
C ALA A 15 33.09 39.05 -32.67
N ALA A 16 32.20 39.01 -31.69
CA ALA A 16 32.54 39.03 -30.27
C ALA A 16 31.85 37.82 -29.65
N GLY A 17 32.64 36.85 -29.21
CA GLY A 17 32.18 35.63 -28.56
C GLY A 17 32.09 35.76 -27.05
N LEU A 18 31.12 35.02 -26.51
CA LEU A 18 31.08 34.37 -25.19
C LEU A 18 30.84 35.25 -23.95
N SER A 19 29.59 35.36 -23.51
CA SER A 19 29.04 34.57 -22.39
C SER A 19 27.80 35.22 -21.75
N ALA A 20 26.90 34.36 -21.24
CA ALA A 20 25.80 34.62 -20.31
C ALA A 20 24.60 35.44 -20.83
N GLY A 21 23.83 34.85 -21.75
CA GLY A 21 22.43 35.21 -21.95
C GLY A 21 21.56 34.47 -20.93
N ALA A 22 21.00 35.22 -19.99
CA ALA A 22 19.92 34.77 -19.12
C ALA A 22 18.76 34.21 -19.96
N GLY A 23 18.48 32.92 -19.80
CA GLY A 23 17.40 32.21 -20.47
C GLY A 23 16.70 31.32 -19.46
N HIS A 24 15.53 31.78 -19.02
CA HIS A 24 14.40 31.02 -18.48
C HIS A 24 14.73 29.87 -17.51
N ALA A 25 14.94 30.26 -16.24
CA ALA A 25 14.37 29.52 -15.12
C ALA A 25 12.93 30.02 -14.90
N ASP A 26 12.06 29.12 -14.43
CA ASP A 26 10.63 29.27 -14.11
C ASP A 26 9.63 29.22 -15.27
N SER A 27 8.99 28.05 -15.43
CA SER A 27 7.51 27.92 -15.47
C SER A 27 6.93 26.49 -15.60
N ASP A 28 7.67 25.40 -15.38
CA ASP A 28 7.11 24.03 -15.51
C ASP A 28 6.75 23.36 -14.16
N VAL A 29 6.41 24.17 -13.16
CA VAL A 29 5.76 23.71 -11.93
C VAL A 29 4.27 23.98 -12.06
N GLN A 30 3.46 22.93 -11.93
CA GLN A 30 1.99 22.91 -11.79
C GLN A 30 1.17 23.15 -13.06
N THR A 31 1.07 22.12 -13.89
CA THR A 31 -0.27 21.69 -14.30
C THR A 31 -0.46 20.27 -13.80
N LEU A 32 -1.32 20.12 -12.78
CA LEU A 32 -1.86 18.81 -12.42
C LEU A 32 -2.43 18.21 -13.71
N ASP A 33 -2.04 16.98 -14.02
CA ASP A 33 -2.74 16.19 -15.03
C ASP A 33 -4.23 16.23 -14.64
N SER A 34 -5.09 16.77 -15.50
CA SER A 34 -6.50 16.96 -15.19
C SER A 34 -7.19 15.65 -14.79
N SER A 35 -6.65 14.51 -15.24
CA SER A 35 -7.06 13.17 -14.83
C SER A 35 -6.76 12.87 -13.35
N ILE A 36 -5.64 13.36 -12.80
CA ILE A 36 -5.29 13.23 -11.37
C ILE A 36 -6.26 14.04 -10.52
N GLN A 37 -6.57 15.28 -10.91
CA GLN A 37 -7.49 16.12 -10.16
C GLN A 37 -8.91 15.52 -10.13
N GLU A 38 -9.40 15.01 -11.27
CA GLU A 38 -10.70 14.33 -11.35
C GLU A 38 -10.75 13.02 -10.56
N LEU A 39 -9.68 12.22 -10.58
CA LEU A 39 -9.58 11.01 -9.75
C LEU A 39 -9.50 11.34 -8.26
N MET A 40 -8.76 12.39 -7.86
CA MET A 40 -8.68 12.86 -6.48
C MET A 40 -10.00 13.47 -5.97
N ASP A 41 -10.82 14.04 -6.85
CA ASP A 41 -12.15 14.56 -6.55
C ASP A 41 -13.22 13.45 -6.53
N HIS A 42 -12.95 12.29 -7.15
CA HIS A 42 -13.83 11.10 -7.18
C HIS A 42 -13.43 9.98 -6.21
N SER A 43 -12.18 9.96 -5.74
CA SER A 43 -11.70 9.10 -4.67
C SER A 43 -12.07 9.73 -3.33
N ASN A 44 -13.34 9.57 -2.94
CA ASN A 44 -13.69 9.70 -1.53
C ASN A 44 -12.72 8.84 -0.70
N ASP A 45 -12.34 9.33 0.49
CA ASP A 45 -11.53 8.63 1.48
C ASP A 45 -12.10 7.20 1.74
N LEU A 46 -11.50 6.42 2.67
CA LEU A 46 -12.11 5.21 3.29
C LEU A 46 -13.63 5.13 3.05
N PRO A 47 -14.17 4.02 2.49
CA PRO A 47 -15.49 4.01 1.87
C PRO A 47 -16.46 4.84 2.69
N GLY A 48 -16.99 5.92 2.10
CA GLY A 48 -17.68 6.98 2.86
C GLY A 48 -18.69 6.38 3.85
N PRO A 49 -19.04 7.08 4.94
CA PRO A 49 -19.65 6.46 6.13
C PRO A 49 -20.86 5.52 5.88
N GLN A 50 -21.59 5.71 4.78
CA GLN A 50 -22.65 4.82 4.30
C GLN A 50 -22.16 3.44 3.84
N ILE A 51 -21.05 3.37 3.10
CA ILE A 51 -20.44 2.09 2.70
C ILE A 51 -19.88 1.38 3.95
N PHE A 52 -19.21 2.12 4.84
CA PHE A 52 -18.78 1.57 6.12
C PHE A 52 -19.96 1.00 6.92
N PHE A 53 -21.07 1.74 7.04
CA PHE A 53 -22.30 1.26 7.68
C PHE A 53 -22.79 -0.05 7.04
N ARG A 54 -22.97 -0.07 5.71
CA ARG A 54 -23.47 -1.24 4.98
C ARG A 54 -22.59 -2.48 5.20
N ASP A 55 -21.28 -2.30 5.16
CA ASP A 55 -20.34 -3.42 5.26
C ASP A 55 -20.27 -3.95 6.71
N VAL A 56 -20.39 -3.07 7.71
CA VAL A 56 -20.57 -3.46 9.12
C VAL A 56 -21.89 -4.20 9.33
N VAL A 57 -23.01 -3.69 8.80
CA VAL A 57 -24.31 -4.36 8.90
C VAL A 57 -24.23 -5.78 8.33
N ARG A 58 -23.72 -5.91 7.10
CA ARG A 58 -23.52 -7.22 6.46
C ARG A 58 -22.69 -8.16 7.35
N GLY A 59 -21.55 -7.69 7.84
CA GLY A 59 -20.66 -8.50 8.68
C GLY A 59 -21.29 -8.93 10.01
N LEU A 60 -22.10 -8.08 10.63
CA LEU A 60 -22.83 -8.41 11.86
C LEU A 60 -24.06 -9.31 11.63
N GLU A 61 -24.59 -9.37 10.40
CA GLU A 61 -25.66 -10.29 9.99
C GLU A 61 -25.14 -11.67 9.61
N GLU A 62 -23.88 -11.78 9.14
CA GLU A 62 -23.22 -13.05 8.82
C GLU A 62 -23.12 -13.99 10.04
N ARG A 63 -23.11 -15.30 9.78
CA ARG A 63 -22.92 -16.36 10.79
C ARG A 63 -21.91 -17.38 10.26
N PRO A 64 -20.66 -17.40 10.79
CA PRO A 64 -20.13 -16.56 11.87
C PRO A 64 -20.03 -15.07 11.49
N ARG A 65 -20.01 -14.18 12.49
CA ARG A 65 -19.94 -12.72 12.30
C ARG A 65 -18.53 -12.29 11.90
N THR A 66 -18.44 -11.32 10.99
CA THR A 66 -17.18 -10.78 10.49
C THR A 66 -17.19 -9.25 10.48
N LEU A 67 -16.03 -8.61 10.51
CA LEU A 67 -15.88 -7.20 10.18
C LEU A 67 -14.62 -7.01 9.30
N PRO A 68 -14.68 -6.22 8.22
CA PRO A 68 -13.52 -6.08 7.32
C PRO A 68 -12.34 -5.34 7.94
N SER A 69 -11.13 -5.91 7.84
CA SER A 69 -9.89 -5.35 8.40
C SER A 69 -9.48 -4.00 7.81
N ARG A 70 -9.90 -3.67 6.57
CA ARG A 70 -9.64 -2.35 5.96
C ARG A 70 -10.13 -1.18 6.83
N TYR A 71 -11.12 -1.41 7.70
CA TYR A 71 -11.65 -0.37 8.58
C TYR A 71 -10.80 -0.09 9.81
N PHE A 72 -9.76 -0.88 10.08
CA PHE A 72 -8.77 -0.56 11.10
C PHE A 72 -8.06 0.76 10.79
N TYR A 73 -7.80 1.07 9.52
CA TYR A 73 -6.88 2.12 9.09
C TYR A 73 -7.50 3.53 9.01
N ASP A 74 -8.27 3.93 10.02
CA ASP A 74 -8.45 5.37 10.26
C ASP A 74 -7.14 6.00 10.77
N ASP A 75 -7.06 7.32 10.92
CA ASP A 75 -5.83 8.00 11.34
C ASP A 75 -5.23 7.41 12.63
N ARG A 76 -6.08 7.01 13.58
CA ARG A 76 -5.66 6.40 14.84
C ARG A 76 -5.13 4.98 14.63
N GLY A 77 -5.82 4.17 13.83
CA GLY A 77 -5.40 2.81 13.53
C GLY A 77 -4.10 2.77 12.74
N SER A 78 -3.89 3.69 11.79
CA SER A 78 -2.61 3.82 11.09
C SER A 78 -1.46 4.12 12.05
N GLN A 79 -1.66 5.00 13.05
CA GLN A 79 -0.66 5.25 14.09
C GLN A 79 -0.42 4.03 15.00
N LEU A 80 -1.46 3.25 15.30
CA LEU A 80 -1.33 2.02 16.07
C LEU A 80 -0.55 0.96 15.28
N PHE A 81 -0.84 0.82 13.98
CA PHE A 81 -0.11 -0.08 13.09
C PHE A 81 1.37 0.31 12.96
N GLN A 82 1.69 1.60 12.87
CA GLN A 82 3.09 2.06 12.92
C GLN A 82 3.80 1.61 14.20
N LYS A 83 3.12 1.64 15.35
CA LYS A 83 3.71 1.10 16.59
C LYS A 83 3.86 -0.41 16.55
N ILE A 84 2.92 -1.13 15.93
CA ILE A 84 3.03 -2.58 15.73
C ILE A 84 4.30 -2.91 14.93
N THR A 85 4.62 -2.16 13.87
CA THR A 85 5.82 -2.42 13.06
C THR A 85 7.14 -2.20 13.79
N GLU A 86 7.13 -1.55 14.96
CA GLU A 86 8.29 -1.34 15.83
C GLU A 86 8.40 -2.39 16.96
N LEU A 87 7.37 -3.24 17.15
CA LEU A 87 7.37 -4.26 18.20
C LEU A 87 8.40 -5.36 17.90
N PRO A 88 9.13 -5.85 18.91
CA PRO A 88 10.08 -6.95 18.73
C PRO A 88 9.39 -8.26 18.32
N GLU A 89 8.13 -8.46 18.71
CA GLU A 89 7.33 -9.62 18.31
C GLU A 89 6.87 -9.56 16.84
N TYR A 90 6.64 -8.35 16.29
CA TYR A 90 6.15 -8.16 14.93
C TYR A 90 7.29 -8.21 13.91
N TYR A 91 7.82 -9.40 13.70
CA TYR A 91 8.93 -9.62 12.78
C TYR A 91 8.69 -9.21 11.31
N PRO A 92 7.48 -9.23 10.70
CA PRO A 92 7.32 -9.02 9.26
C PRO A 92 7.95 -7.71 8.76
N ALA A 93 7.72 -6.61 9.49
CA ALA A 93 8.27 -5.30 9.12
C ALA A 93 9.80 -5.26 9.16
N SER A 94 10.41 -5.94 10.12
CA SER A 94 11.88 -6.02 10.22
C SER A 94 12.49 -6.91 9.13
N CYS A 95 11.84 -8.03 8.78
CA CYS A 95 12.32 -8.95 7.75
C CYS A 95 12.23 -8.31 6.36
N GLU A 96 11.09 -7.70 6.03
CA GLU A 96 10.93 -6.99 4.77
C GLU A 96 11.93 -5.82 4.66
N ARG A 97 12.15 -5.05 5.74
CA ARG A 97 13.18 -4.00 5.76
C ARG A 97 14.59 -4.53 5.51
N GLU A 98 14.93 -5.70 6.06
CA GLU A 98 16.21 -6.36 5.80
C GLU A 98 16.36 -6.69 4.31
N ILE A 99 15.33 -7.27 3.69
CA ILE A 99 15.32 -7.59 2.25
C ILE A 99 15.50 -6.31 1.44
N LEU A 100 14.60 -5.33 1.61
CA LEU A 100 14.58 -4.12 0.81
C LEU A 100 15.85 -3.28 0.96
N SER A 101 16.50 -3.30 2.12
CA SER A 101 17.76 -2.58 2.34
C SER A 101 18.98 -3.32 1.78
N THR A 102 19.06 -4.64 1.96
CA THR A 102 20.21 -5.43 1.51
C THR A 102 20.17 -5.78 0.02
N LYS A 103 18.96 -5.82 -0.56
CA LYS A 103 18.70 -6.13 -1.97
C LYS A 103 18.33 -4.93 -2.81
N ALA A 104 18.32 -3.71 -2.24
CA ALA A 104 17.93 -2.47 -2.93
C ALA A 104 18.57 -2.31 -4.32
N MET A 105 19.89 -2.49 -4.40
CA MET A 105 20.64 -2.34 -5.65
C MET A 105 20.23 -3.41 -6.67
N GLU A 106 20.20 -4.68 -6.25
CA GLU A 106 19.83 -5.79 -7.11
C GLU A 106 18.39 -5.68 -7.63
N ILE A 107 17.44 -5.31 -6.76
CA ILE A 107 16.06 -5.03 -7.14
C ILE A 107 16.03 -3.88 -8.15
N SER A 108 16.72 -2.77 -7.85
CA SER A 108 16.78 -1.61 -8.77
C SER A 108 17.34 -1.98 -10.15
N GLU A 109 18.26 -2.95 -10.23
CA GLU A 109 18.86 -3.42 -11.50
C GLU A 109 17.84 -4.19 -12.33
N LEU A 110 17.03 -5.02 -11.69
CA LEU A 110 15.97 -5.78 -12.34
C LEU A 110 14.78 -4.90 -12.75
N LEU A 111 14.49 -3.82 -12.00
CA LEU A 111 13.47 -2.86 -12.39
C LEU A 111 13.84 -2.11 -13.66
N GLY A 112 15.13 -1.89 -13.92
CA GLY A 112 15.62 -1.18 -15.10
C GLY A 112 15.39 0.33 -15.00
N GLU A 113 15.10 0.96 -16.15
CA GLU A 113 14.96 2.41 -16.30
C GLU A 113 13.64 2.73 -17.02
N ASP A 114 13.23 4.01 -16.98
CA ASP A 114 12.06 4.58 -17.67
C ASP A 114 10.72 3.90 -17.37
N PHE A 115 10.20 4.10 -16.16
CA PHE A 115 8.91 3.53 -15.74
C PHE A 115 8.11 4.41 -14.76
N GLY A 116 6.80 4.20 -14.70
CA GLY A 116 5.94 4.65 -13.61
C GLY A 116 5.94 3.64 -12.47
N LEU A 117 6.39 4.05 -11.28
CA LEU A 117 6.33 3.24 -10.05
C LEU A 117 5.10 3.62 -9.24
N ILE A 118 4.18 2.67 -9.11
CA ILE A 118 3.01 2.81 -8.23
C ILE A 118 3.19 1.93 -7.00
N GLU A 119 3.02 2.52 -5.82
CA GLU A 119 3.08 1.78 -4.56
C GLU A 119 1.71 1.77 -3.90
N LEU A 120 1.17 0.57 -3.73
CA LEU A 120 -0.14 0.33 -3.14
C LEU A 120 0.03 0.15 -1.63
N GLY A 121 -0.41 1.14 -0.85
CA GLY A 121 -0.29 1.17 0.61
C GLY A 121 1.16 1.39 1.09
N PRO A 122 1.82 2.50 0.71
CA PRO A 122 3.21 2.78 1.10
C PRO A 122 3.38 3.03 2.61
N GLY A 123 2.29 3.35 3.33
CA GLY A 123 2.39 3.80 4.71
C GLY A 123 3.29 5.04 4.83
N ASP A 124 4.26 5.01 5.74
CA ASP A 124 5.24 6.08 5.92
C ASP A 124 6.43 6.05 4.93
N GLY A 125 6.43 5.08 3.99
CA GLY A 125 7.45 4.97 2.94
C GLY A 125 8.83 4.51 3.39
N HIS A 126 9.01 4.11 4.66
CA HIS A 126 10.31 3.66 5.14
C HIS A 126 10.82 2.41 4.42
N LYS A 127 9.89 1.58 3.93
CA LYS A 127 10.19 0.35 3.19
C LYS A 127 10.73 0.65 1.79
N SER A 128 9.95 1.39 1.01
CA SER A 128 10.31 1.74 -0.36
C SER A 128 11.48 2.72 -0.45
N TYR A 129 11.74 3.51 0.61
CA TYR A 129 12.89 4.42 0.68
C TYR A 129 14.21 3.79 0.19
N HIS A 130 14.49 2.53 0.58
CA HIS A 130 15.74 1.87 0.20
C HIS A 130 15.86 1.65 -1.31
N ILE A 131 14.79 1.19 -1.97
CA ILE A 131 14.77 0.97 -3.42
C ILE A 131 14.72 2.30 -4.17
N LEU A 132 13.87 3.24 -3.73
CA LEU A 132 13.77 4.57 -4.33
C LEU A 132 15.12 5.29 -4.32
N ARG A 133 15.88 5.15 -3.22
CA ARG A 133 17.24 5.69 -3.11
C ARG A 133 18.23 5.01 -4.06
N ALA A 134 18.14 3.70 -4.22
CA ALA A 134 18.99 2.97 -5.16
C ALA A 134 18.69 3.37 -6.62
N LEU A 135 17.41 3.55 -6.98
CA LEU A 135 16.98 4.02 -8.29
C LEU A 135 17.49 5.44 -8.57
N ALA A 136 17.28 6.37 -7.62
CA ALA A 136 17.74 7.76 -7.76
C ALA A 136 19.27 7.85 -7.87
N GLY A 137 20.01 7.03 -7.11
CA GLY A 137 21.48 7.00 -7.16
C GLY A 137 22.06 6.46 -8.48
N ARG A 138 21.22 5.88 -9.34
CA ARG A 138 21.59 5.36 -10.66
C ARG A 138 21.08 6.25 -11.81
N ASP A 139 20.53 7.42 -11.49
CA ASP A 139 19.90 8.31 -12.46
C ASP A 139 18.80 7.62 -13.30
N ALA A 140 18.13 6.61 -12.74
CA ALA A 140 17.03 5.93 -13.42
C ALA A 140 15.87 6.92 -13.65
N GLY A 141 15.35 6.97 -14.88
CA GLY A 141 14.15 7.72 -15.19
C GLY A 141 12.92 7.05 -14.57
N PHE A 142 12.40 7.52 -13.45
CA PHE A 142 11.16 6.99 -12.89
C PHE A 142 10.27 8.07 -12.27
N ARG A 143 8.96 7.79 -12.26
CA ARG A 143 7.95 8.63 -11.59
C ARG A 143 7.31 7.82 -10.47
N TYR A 144 7.15 8.41 -9.29
CA TYR A 144 6.63 7.72 -8.12
C TYR A 144 5.20 8.18 -7.78
N TYR A 145 4.29 7.21 -7.69
CA TYR A 145 2.85 7.38 -7.47
C TYR A 145 2.41 6.56 -6.24
N PRO A 146 2.52 7.11 -5.02
CA PRO A 146 2.01 6.44 -3.83
C PRO A 146 0.48 6.48 -3.77
N VAL A 147 -0.15 5.35 -3.47
CA VAL A 147 -1.61 5.21 -3.29
C VAL A 147 -1.90 4.72 -1.87
N ASP A 148 -2.59 5.51 -1.07
CA ASP A 148 -2.98 5.12 0.29
C ASP A 148 -4.38 5.60 0.63
N ILE A 149 -5.11 4.79 1.40
CA ILE A 149 -6.47 5.08 1.83
C ILE A 149 -6.49 6.12 2.96
N SER A 150 -5.38 6.25 3.69
CA SER A 150 -5.24 7.19 4.80
C SER A 150 -4.66 8.52 4.30
N ARG A 151 -5.51 9.54 4.17
CA ARG A 151 -5.07 10.91 3.87
C ARG A 151 -4.00 11.41 4.85
N GLY A 152 -4.11 11.04 6.13
CA GLY A 152 -3.18 11.45 7.18
C GLY A 152 -1.76 10.94 7.00
N ILE A 153 -1.52 9.89 6.20
CA ILE A 153 -0.19 9.34 5.95
C ILE A 153 0.59 10.10 4.87
N MET A 154 -0.10 10.85 4.01
CA MET A 154 0.53 11.53 2.87
C MET A 154 1.58 12.57 3.28
N PRO A 155 1.34 13.48 4.26
CA PRO A 155 2.36 14.45 4.65
C PRO A 155 3.62 13.81 5.27
N PRO A 156 3.53 12.84 6.20
CA PRO A 156 4.70 12.09 6.68
C PRO A 156 5.46 11.39 5.55
N LEU A 157 4.76 10.74 4.63
CA LEU A 157 5.36 10.06 3.49
C LEU A 157 6.13 11.03 2.58
N GLN A 158 5.51 12.15 2.19
CA GLN A 158 6.14 13.18 1.37
C GLN A 158 7.42 13.71 2.03
N LYS A 159 7.39 13.94 3.35
CA LYS A 159 8.54 14.39 4.10
C LYS A 159 9.67 13.36 4.13
N ASN A 160 9.35 12.07 4.28
CA ASN A 160 10.36 11.00 4.32
C ASN A 160 11.04 10.78 2.97
N LEU A 161 10.36 11.15 1.88
CA LEU A 161 10.86 11.01 0.50
C LEU A 161 11.32 12.33 -0.11
N GLU A 162 11.42 13.39 0.70
CA GLU A 162 11.80 14.73 0.26
C GLU A 162 13.20 14.72 -0.38
N GLY A 163 13.31 15.29 -1.58
CA GLY A 163 14.54 15.34 -2.36
C GLY A 163 14.94 14.02 -3.03
N LEU A 164 14.17 12.94 -2.83
CA LEU A 164 14.44 11.64 -3.45
C LEU A 164 13.61 11.43 -4.72
N VAL A 165 12.34 11.82 -4.70
CA VAL A 165 11.39 11.64 -5.80
C VAL A 165 10.43 12.82 -5.90
N SER A 166 9.92 13.08 -7.10
CA SER A 166 8.75 13.96 -7.28
C SER A 166 7.51 13.28 -6.72
N PHE A 167 6.88 13.90 -5.73
CA PHE A 167 5.80 13.29 -4.96
C PHE A 167 4.42 13.61 -5.57
N HIS A 168 3.69 12.58 -6.00
CA HIS A 168 2.31 12.67 -6.51
C HIS A 168 1.42 11.64 -5.81
N GLY A 169 1.00 11.94 -4.58
CA GLY A 169 0.19 11.03 -3.79
C GLY A 169 -1.28 10.99 -4.20
N LEU A 170 -1.82 9.79 -4.33
CA LEU A 170 -3.22 9.50 -4.61
C LEU A 170 -3.88 8.98 -3.32
N VAL A 171 -4.90 9.70 -2.83
CA VAL A 171 -5.67 9.27 -1.68
C VAL A 171 -6.82 8.41 -2.17
N GLY A 172 -6.77 7.10 -1.94
CA GLY A 172 -7.76 6.16 -2.46
C GLY A 172 -7.46 4.72 -2.07
N ASP A 173 -8.38 3.83 -2.41
CA ASP A 173 -8.11 2.40 -2.29
C ASP A 173 -7.20 1.89 -3.42
N TYR A 174 -6.85 0.61 -3.38
CA TYR A 174 -6.00 0.01 -4.40
C TYR A 174 -6.63 0.06 -5.80
N GLU A 175 -7.95 -0.01 -5.89
CA GLU A 175 -8.67 0.02 -7.17
C GLU A 175 -8.54 1.38 -7.85
N ALA A 176 -8.65 2.48 -7.10
CA ALA A 176 -8.39 3.82 -7.61
C ALA A 176 -6.95 3.95 -8.16
N GLY A 177 -5.98 3.36 -7.46
CA GLY A 177 -4.60 3.28 -7.92
C GLY A 177 -4.44 2.53 -9.23
N LEU A 178 -5.07 1.37 -9.37
CA LEU A 178 -5.01 0.54 -10.59
C LEU A 178 -5.73 1.20 -11.77
N GLN A 179 -6.84 1.89 -11.54
CA GLN A 179 -7.53 2.66 -12.56
C GLN A 179 -6.67 3.82 -13.08
N TYR A 180 -5.88 4.45 -12.22
CA TYR A 180 -4.93 5.49 -12.62
C TYR A 180 -3.85 4.97 -13.59
N LEU A 181 -3.38 3.73 -13.42
CA LEU A 181 -2.45 3.09 -14.36
C LEU A 181 -3.12 2.71 -15.68
N SER A 182 -4.38 2.32 -15.59
CA SER A 182 -5.11 1.73 -16.71
C SER A 182 -5.29 2.76 -17.82
N GLY A 183 -4.74 2.47 -19.00
CA GLY A 183 -4.83 3.35 -20.18
C GLY A 183 -3.61 4.24 -20.41
N ARG A 184 -2.56 4.11 -19.61
CA ARG A 184 -1.27 4.75 -19.86
C ARG A 184 -0.37 3.87 -20.74
N GLU A 185 0.40 4.47 -21.64
CA GLU A 185 1.28 3.73 -22.58
C GLU A 185 2.69 3.46 -22.04
N ASP A 186 3.09 4.10 -20.94
CA ASP A 186 4.39 3.89 -20.32
C ASP A 186 4.51 2.51 -19.65
N ARG A 187 5.76 2.08 -19.42
CA ARG A 187 6.06 0.87 -18.63
C ARG A 187 5.78 1.14 -17.16
N HIS A 188 5.22 0.17 -16.45
CA HIS A 188 4.87 0.29 -15.05
C HIS A 188 5.53 -0.76 -14.15
N VAL A 189 5.80 -0.35 -12.92
CA VAL A 189 6.22 -1.23 -11.83
C VAL A 189 5.26 -1.00 -10.67
N VAL A 190 4.66 -2.07 -10.15
CA VAL A 190 3.77 -2.04 -8.99
C VAL A 190 4.50 -2.57 -7.78
N PHE A 191 4.47 -1.83 -6.68
CA PHE A 191 4.87 -2.32 -5.36
C PHE A 191 3.62 -2.63 -4.53
N PHE A 192 3.53 -3.86 -4.03
CA PHE A 192 2.52 -4.26 -3.06
C PHE A 192 3.16 -5.00 -1.88
N LEU A 193 3.65 -4.20 -0.94
CA LEU A 193 4.54 -4.65 0.13
C LEU A 193 3.78 -4.91 1.44
N GLY A 194 4.47 -5.46 2.43
CA GLY A 194 4.02 -5.63 3.82
C GLY A 194 3.23 -6.91 4.06
N SER A 195 3.19 -7.82 3.09
CA SER A 195 2.27 -8.95 3.10
C SER A 195 0.81 -8.52 3.27
N SER A 196 0.47 -7.34 2.75
CA SER A 196 -0.91 -6.81 2.71
C SER A 196 -1.83 -7.72 1.89
N ILE A 197 -1.28 -8.46 0.92
CA ILE A 197 -1.98 -9.54 0.20
C ILE A 197 -2.51 -10.62 1.15
N GLY A 198 -1.89 -10.79 2.32
CA GLY A 198 -2.34 -11.72 3.35
C GLY A 198 -3.69 -11.37 3.97
N ASN A 199 -4.18 -10.15 3.80
CA ASN A 199 -5.49 -9.71 4.30
C ASN A 199 -6.68 -10.24 3.49
N PHE A 200 -6.40 -11.00 2.43
CA PHE A 200 -7.38 -11.64 1.57
C PHE A 200 -7.35 -13.16 1.77
N SER A 201 -8.46 -13.84 1.49
CA SER A 201 -8.42 -15.29 1.25
C SER A 201 -7.58 -15.58 -0.01
N ILE A 202 -7.12 -16.82 -0.18
CA ILE A 202 -6.36 -17.23 -1.37
C ILE A 202 -7.08 -16.89 -2.69
N GLU A 203 -8.40 -17.11 -2.76
CA GLU A 203 -9.21 -16.76 -3.93
C GLU A 203 -9.29 -15.25 -4.14
N GLN A 204 -9.51 -14.49 -3.07
CA GLN A 204 -9.53 -13.03 -3.12
C GLN A 204 -8.16 -12.45 -3.51
N SER A 205 -7.06 -13.05 -3.06
CA SER A 205 -5.70 -12.72 -3.47
C SER A 205 -5.51 -12.93 -4.96
N ALA A 206 -5.90 -14.09 -5.48
CA ALA A 206 -5.81 -14.39 -6.92
C ALA A 206 -6.65 -13.41 -7.76
N ASP A 207 -7.86 -13.08 -7.31
CA ASP A 207 -8.73 -12.13 -8.00
C ASP A 207 -8.15 -10.70 -7.98
N PHE A 208 -7.56 -10.28 -6.86
CA PHE A 208 -6.89 -8.99 -6.75
C PHE A 208 -5.64 -8.92 -7.63
N LEU A 209 -4.80 -9.96 -7.62
CA LEU A 209 -3.63 -10.04 -8.49
C LEU A 209 -4.01 -10.04 -9.97
N ARG A 210 -5.12 -10.68 -10.38
CA ARG A 210 -5.64 -10.56 -11.75
C ARG A 210 -6.04 -9.12 -12.10
N ARG A 211 -6.62 -8.37 -11.17
CA ARG A 211 -6.92 -6.95 -11.40
C ARG A 211 -5.64 -6.14 -11.59
N ILE A 212 -4.61 -6.38 -10.77
CA ILE A 212 -3.28 -5.79 -10.99
C ILE A 212 -2.78 -6.15 -12.40
N ARG A 213 -2.79 -7.44 -12.77
CA ARG A 213 -2.38 -7.89 -14.10
C ARG A 213 -3.12 -7.16 -15.21
N MET A 214 -4.43 -7.02 -15.11
CA MET A 214 -5.24 -6.34 -16.14
C MET A 214 -4.90 -4.86 -16.33
N SER A 215 -4.33 -4.21 -15.31
CA SER A 215 -3.87 -2.82 -15.37
C SER A 215 -2.44 -2.67 -15.87
N LEU A 216 -1.76 -3.77 -16.22
CA LEU A 216 -0.37 -3.81 -16.66
C LEU A 216 -0.22 -4.31 -18.10
N HIS A 217 0.81 -3.80 -18.78
CA HIS A 217 1.23 -4.30 -20.09
C HIS A 217 2.09 -5.56 -19.94
N GLU A 218 2.25 -6.31 -21.04
CA GLU A 218 3.24 -7.39 -21.08
C GLU A 218 4.64 -6.83 -20.78
N GLY A 219 5.36 -7.48 -19.85
CA GLY A 219 6.71 -7.07 -19.46
C GLY A 219 6.77 -6.06 -18.30
N ASP A 220 5.64 -5.50 -17.87
CA ASP A 220 5.55 -4.73 -16.62
C ASP A 220 5.80 -5.62 -15.40
N LEU A 221 6.17 -5.00 -14.28
CA LEU A 221 6.64 -5.72 -13.10
C LEU A 221 5.75 -5.50 -11.88
N LEU A 222 5.67 -6.52 -11.03
CA LEU A 222 5.07 -6.47 -9.70
C LEU A 222 6.10 -6.94 -8.67
N LEU A 223 6.44 -6.10 -7.70
CA LEU A 223 7.16 -6.50 -6.50
C LEU A 223 6.16 -6.67 -5.36
N ILE A 224 6.03 -7.87 -4.84
CA ILE A 224 5.03 -8.23 -3.83
C ILE A 224 5.65 -8.96 -2.64
N GLY A 225 5.29 -8.52 -1.43
CA GLY A 225 5.77 -9.11 -0.19
C GLY A 225 4.85 -10.21 0.34
N PHE A 226 5.42 -11.32 0.83
CA PHE A 226 4.71 -12.45 1.42
C PHE A 226 5.32 -12.84 2.77
N ASP A 227 4.48 -12.94 3.79
CA ASP A 227 4.87 -13.52 5.07
C ASP A 227 4.78 -15.05 5.01
N MET A 228 5.88 -15.74 5.30
CA MET A 228 6.00 -17.19 5.06
C MET A 228 5.36 -18.03 6.16
N VAL A 229 4.97 -19.26 5.85
CA VAL A 229 4.59 -20.24 6.89
C VAL A 229 5.81 -20.53 7.79
N LYS A 230 5.60 -20.50 9.10
CA LYS A 230 6.62 -20.75 10.12
C LYS A 230 6.00 -21.20 11.44
N ASP A 231 6.85 -21.42 12.44
CA ASP A 231 6.44 -21.85 13.78
C ASP A 231 5.34 -20.96 14.38
N PRO A 232 4.19 -21.53 14.81
CA PRO A 232 3.14 -20.78 15.49
C PRO A 232 3.62 -20.02 16.74
N ASP A 233 4.65 -20.50 17.43
CA ASP A 233 5.23 -19.81 18.59
C ASP A 233 5.93 -18.49 18.21
N ILE A 234 6.21 -18.28 16.93
CA ILE A 234 6.71 -17.03 16.36
C ILE A 234 5.55 -16.19 15.81
N LEU A 235 4.58 -16.85 15.16
CA LEU A 235 3.44 -16.17 14.53
C LEU A 235 2.51 -15.54 15.57
N ILE A 236 2.11 -16.27 16.61
CA ILE A 236 1.09 -15.83 17.56
C ILE A 236 1.51 -14.54 18.30
N PRO A 237 2.74 -14.42 18.84
CA PRO A 237 3.18 -13.20 19.51
C PRO A 237 3.17 -11.96 18.60
N ALA A 238 3.40 -12.12 17.29
CA ALA A 238 3.33 -11.01 16.35
C ALA A 238 1.93 -10.37 16.27
N TYR A 239 0.87 -11.15 16.52
CA TYR A 239 -0.52 -10.67 16.49
C TYR A 239 -1.15 -10.55 17.88
N SER A 240 -0.42 -10.89 18.93
CA SER A 240 -0.89 -10.86 20.33
C SER A 240 0.27 -10.44 21.24
N ASP A 241 0.85 -9.28 20.93
CA ASP A 241 2.02 -8.74 21.62
C ASP A 241 1.77 -8.50 23.12
N GLY A 242 2.83 -8.64 23.92
CA GLY A 242 2.73 -8.50 25.38
C GLY A 242 2.39 -7.08 25.85
N SER A 243 2.63 -6.07 25.01
CA SER A 243 2.36 -4.67 25.32
C SER A 243 0.89 -4.26 25.08
N GLY A 244 0.13 -5.08 24.37
CA GLY A 244 -1.28 -4.88 24.05
C GLY A 244 -1.55 -3.88 22.92
N VAL A 245 -0.55 -3.52 22.11
CA VAL A 245 -0.73 -2.55 21.02
C VAL A 245 -1.58 -3.15 19.90
N THR A 246 -1.42 -4.43 19.58
CA THR A 246 -2.26 -5.15 18.59
C THR A 246 -3.69 -5.32 19.08
N ARG A 247 -3.89 -5.54 20.39
CA ARG A 247 -5.22 -5.49 21.00
C ARG A 247 -5.87 -4.13 20.78
N ASP A 248 -5.15 -3.05 21.07
CA ASP A 248 -5.68 -1.69 20.94
C ASP A 248 -5.97 -1.35 19.46
N PHE A 249 -5.15 -1.85 18.52
CA PHE A 249 -5.40 -1.76 17.08
C PHE A 249 -6.68 -2.48 16.66
N ASN A 250 -6.90 -3.71 17.12
CA ASN A 250 -8.11 -4.45 16.80
C ASN A 250 -9.37 -3.80 17.43
N LEU A 251 -9.28 -3.34 18.69
CA LEU A 251 -10.37 -2.63 19.37
C LEU A 251 -10.67 -1.25 18.77
N ASN A 252 -9.72 -0.64 18.03
CA ASN A 252 -9.94 0.64 17.34
C ASN A 252 -11.16 0.61 16.42
N LEU A 253 -11.46 -0.55 15.83
CA LEU A 253 -12.65 -0.72 14.99
C LEU A 253 -13.95 -0.39 15.72
N LEU A 254 -14.05 -0.77 17.00
CA LEU A 254 -15.22 -0.46 17.84
C LEU A 254 -15.32 1.05 18.13
N HIS A 255 -14.19 1.69 18.42
CA HIS A 255 -14.12 3.14 18.61
C HIS A 255 -14.53 3.90 17.34
N ARG A 256 -14.11 3.40 16.17
CA ARG A 256 -14.50 3.95 14.87
C ARG A 256 -16.00 3.79 14.62
N MET A 257 -16.56 2.60 14.86
CA MET A 257 -18.00 2.36 14.75
C MET A 257 -18.80 3.31 15.65
N ASN A 258 -18.36 3.54 16.89
CA ASN A 258 -19.00 4.51 17.78
C ASN A 258 -18.98 5.93 17.22
N ARG A 259 -17.83 6.38 16.70
CA ARG A 259 -17.64 7.73 16.18
C ARG A 259 -18.38 7.99 14.86
N GLU A 260 -18.27 7.07 13.91
CA GLU A 260 -18.76 7.27 12.53
C GLU A 260 -20.18 6.76 12.32
N LEU A 261 -20.61 5.76 13.09
CA LEU A 261 -21.91 5.09 12.94
C LEU A 261 -22.80 5.28 14.18
N ASN A 262 -22.54 6.28 15.02
CA ASN A 262 -23.26 6.54 16.28
C ASN A 262 -23.48 5.25 17.10
N GLY A 263 -22.45 4.41 17.16
CA GLY A 263 -22.48 3.13 17.84
C GLY A 263 -22.51 3.27 19.37
N ASN A 264 -22.96 2.21 20.04
CA ASN A 264 -22.98 2.10 21.51
C ASN A 264 -22.05 1.00 22.05
N LEU A 265 -21.00 0.64 21.30
CA LEU A 265 -20.10 -0.45 21.68
C LEU A 265 -19.22 -0.02 22.86
N GLU A 266 -19.03 -0.90 23.82
CA GLU A 266 -18.14 -0.70 24.97
C GLU A 266 -16.90 -1.60 24.79
N PRO A 267 -15.76 -1.07 24.29
CA PRO A 267 -14.58 -1.88 23.96
C PRO A 267 -14.03 -2.72 25.11
N GLU A 268 -14.19 -2.27 26.36
CA GLU A 268 -13.85 -3.00 27.58
C GLU A 268 -14.60 -4.34 27.71
N ASN A 269 -15.77 -4.47 27.09
CA ASN A 269 -16.56 -5.69 27.06
C ASN A 269 -16.12 -6.66 25.94
N PHE A 270 -15.02 -6.37 25.24
CA PHE A 270 -14.45 -7.25 24.23
C PHE A 270 -13.06 -7.78 24.65
N ILE A 271 -12.74 -8.96 24.13
CA ILE A 271 -11.42 -9.59 24.25
C ILE A 271 -10.84 -9.64 22.85
N HIS A 272 -9.64 -9.08 22.68
CA HIS A 272 -8.82 -9.39 21.52
C HIS A 272 -8.28 -10.81 21.64
N HIS A 273 -8.44 -11.60 20.58
CA HIS A 273 -7.88 -12.93 20.48
C HIS A 273 -7.27 -13.13 19.10
N ALA A 274 -6.01 -13.56 19.05
CA ALA A 274 -5.34 -13.97 17.82
C ALA A 274 -5.08 -15.48 17.88
N ALA A 275 -5.35 -16.17 16.77
CA ALA A 275 -5.12 -17.60 16.66
C ALA A 275 -4.44 -17.94 15.33
N PHE A 276 -3.54 -18.90 15.33
CA PHE A 276 -3.04 -19.49 14.10
C PHE A 276 -3.93 -20.67 13.71
N ASN A 277 -4.44 -20.66 12.48
CA ASN A 277 -5.19 -21.75 11.91
C ASN A 277 -4.28 -22.58 11.00
N PRO A 278 -3.87 -23.79 11.42
CA PRO A 278 -2.91 -24.60 10.67
C PRO A 278 -3.50 -25.24 9.41
N ARG A 279 -4.83 -25.18 9.20
CA ARG A 279 -5.47 -25.78 8.02
C ARG A 279 -5.44 -24.86 6.81
N ASN A 280 -5.55 -23.56 7.04
CA ASN A 280 -5.48 -22.54 6.01
C ASN A 280 -4.18 -21.72 6.09
N HIS A 281 -3.28 -22.00 7.04
CA HIS A 281 -2.05 -21.24 7.26
C HIS A 281 -2.27 -19.74 7.49
N ALA A 282 -3.32 -19.35 8.22
CA ALA A 282 -3.60 -17.95 8.50
C ALA A 282 -3.53 -17.62 9.98
N MET A 283 -3.04 -16.42 10.30
CA MET A 283 -3.37 -15.78 11.57
C MET A 283 -4.77 -15.18 11.46
N GLU A 284 -5.62 -15.43 12.45
CA GLU A 284 -7.00 -14.94 12.51
C GLU A 284 -7.15 -14.09 13.76
N SER A 285 -7.64 -12.86 13.59
CA SER A 285 -7.90 -11.93 14.70
C SER A 285 -9.40 -11.86 14.98
N PHE A 286 -9.76 -11.86 16.26
CA PHE A 286 -11.14 -11.85 16.73
C PHE A 286 -11.35 -10.79 17.81
N LEU A 287 -12.58 -10.27 17.84
CA LEU A 287 -13.16 -9.58 18.98
C LEU A 287 -14.21 -10.50 19.61
N ILE A 288 -13.96 -10.96 20.83
CA ILE A 288 -14.83 -11.88 21.56
C ILE A 288 -15.60 -11.10 22.63
N SER A 289 -16.93 -11.17 22.59
CA SER A 289 -17.77 -10.52 23.59
C SER A 289 -17.60 -11.16 24.97
N ARG A 290 -17.43 -10.36 26.03
CA ARG A 290 -17.34 -10.87 27.42
C ARG A 290 -18.69 -11.24 28.02
N CYS A 291 -19.78 -10.67 27.51
CA CYS A 291 -21.12 -10.79 28.05
C CYS A 291 -22.16 -10.77 26.92
N CYS A 292 -23.44 -10.98 27.24
CA CYS A 292 -24.49 -10.72 26.26
C CYS A 292 -24.63 -9.21 26.08
N GLN A 293 -24.58 -8.72 24.85
CA GLN A 293 -24.59 -7.29 24.53
C GLN A 293 -25.58 -6.99 23.41
N LYS A 294 -26.26 -5.84 23.50
CA LYS A 294 -27.03 -5.28 22.39
C LYS A 294 -26.23 -4.16 21.74
N ILE A 295 -25.73 -4.43 20.55
CA ILE A 295 -25.05 -3.44 19.74
C ILE A 295 -26.09 -2.73 18.89
N LYS A 296 -25.99 -1.41 18.84
CA LYS A 296 -26.71 -0.55 17.94
C LYS A 296 -25.70 0.30 17.17
N ILE A 297 -25.92 0.42 15.87
CA ILE A 297 -25.25 1.35 14.98
C ILE A 297 -26.29 2.04 14.12
N GLN A 298 -25.94 3.18 13.55
CA GLN A 298 -26.83 4.02 12.77
C GLN A 298 -26.09 4.60 11.56
N ASP A 299 -26.72 4.51 10.40
CA ASP A 299 -26.25 5.18 9.20
C ASP A 299 -26.26 6.71 9.43
N PRO A 300 -25.13 7.41 9.25
CA PRO A 300 -25.03 8.81 9.62
C PRO A 300 -25.81 9.77 8.72
N VAL A 301 -26.34 9.30 7.58
CA VAL A 301 -27.08 10.14 6.63
C VAL A 301 -28.57 9.82 6.63
N SER A 302 -28.93 8.56 6.44
CA SER A 302 -30.32 8.10 6.42
C SER A 302 -30.93 7.94 7.82
N LEU A 303 -30.09 7.94 8.87
CA LEU A 303 -30.47 7.70 10.26
C LEU A 303 -31.11 6.33 10.51
N VAL A 304 -31.00 5.40 9.55
CA VAL A 304 -31.43 4.02 9.70
C VAL A 304 -30.55 3.34 10.75
N SER A 305 -31.17 2.70 11.74
CA SER A 305 -30.44 1.95 12.77
C SER A 305 -30.45 0.45 12.48
N MET A 306 -29.37 -0.21 12.85
CA MET A 306 -29.25 -1.66 12.91
C MET A 306 -28.93 -2.06 14.35
N GLU A 307 -29.55 -3.15 14.80
CA GLU A 307 -29.29 -3.74 16.11
C GLU A 307 -28.86 -5.20 15.96
N ALA A 308 -27.89 -5.62 16.76
CA ALA A 308 -27.41 -6.99 16.83
C ALA A 308 -27.25 -7.41 18.29
N GLU A 309 -27.69 -8.62 18.60
CA GLU A 309 -27.44 -9.24 19.89
C GLU A 309 -26.21 -10.16 19.78
N LEU A 310 -25.17 -9.87 20.55
CA LEU A 310 -24.05 -10.76 20.77
C LEU A 310 -24.30 -11.58 22.03
N GLN A 311 -24.03 -12.89 21.94
CA GLN A 311 -24.00 -13.73 23.13
C GLN A 311 -22.67 -13.59 23.88
N ALA A 312 -22.65 -13.98 25.15
CA ALA A 312 -21.39 -14.08 25.89
C ALA A 312 -20.43 -15.06 25.19
N PHE A 313 -19.17 -14.65 25.05
CA PHE A 313 -18.10 -15.35 24.34
C PHE A 313 -18.35 -15.59 22.86
N GLU A 314 -19.26 -14.84 22.26
CA GLU A 314 -19.42 -14.84 20.82
C GLU A 314 -18.26 -14.07 20.14
N ALA A 315 -17.68 -14.67 19.11
CA ALA A 315 -16.56 -14.11 18.37
C ALA A 315 -17.02 -13.40 17.09
N ILE A 316 -16.42 -12.24 16.83
CA ILE A 316 -16.47 -11.53 15.55
C ILE A 316 -15.06 -11.61 14.96
N GLN A 317 -14.90 -12.21 13.79
CA GLN A 317 -13.62 -12.21 13.10
C GLN A 317 -13.37 -10.84 12.48
N THR A 318 -12.20 -10.25 12.72
CA THR A 318 -11.87 -8.90 12.25
C THR A 318 -10.73 -8.86 11.25
N GLU A 319 -9.93 -9.93 11.18
CA GLU A 319 -8.80 -10.03 10.27
C GLU A 319 -8.48 -11.49 9.94
N THR A 320 -7.96 -11.67 8.74
CA THR A 320 -7.19 -12.84 8.33
C THR A 320 -5.84 -12.32 7.86
N SER A 321 -4.75 -12.98 8.24
CA SER A 321 -3.42 -12.71 7.70
C SER A 321 -2.81 -14.04 7.25
N GLN A 322 -3.03 -14.35 5.97
CA GLN A 322 -2.55 -15.53 5.29
C GLN A 322 -1.02 -15.59 5.31
N LYS A 323 -0.48 -16.78 5.58
CA LYS A 323 0.94 -17.12 5.46
C LYS A 323 1.13 -18.05 4.28
N TYR A 324 2.27 -17.92 3.63
CA TYR A 324 2.49 -18.51 2.31
C TYR A 324 3.65 -19.50 2.30
N THR A 325 3.49 -20.56 1.55
CA THR A 325 4.58 -21.42 1.08
C THR A 325 5.03 -20.97 -0.31
N PHE A 326 6.17 -21.44 -0.80
CA PHE A 326 6.57 -21.18 -2.18
C PHE A 326 5.60 -21.79 -3.20
N ASP A 327 4.96 -22.91 -2.89
CA ASP A 327 3.95 -23.51 -3.76
C ASP A 327 2.73 -22.59 -3.87
N ASP A 328 2.29 -21.97 -2.76
CA ASP A 328 1.20 -20.99 -2.78
C ASP A 328 1.56 -19.75 -3.62
N ILE A 329 2.80 -19.24 -3.49
CA ILE A 329 3.29 -18.09 -4.25
C ILE A 329 3.33 -18.41 -5.76
N ASN A 330 3.86 -19.58 -6.13
CA ASN A 330 3.89 -20.05 -7.53
C ASN A 330 2.47 -20.19 -8.09
N GLU A 331 1.56 -20.81 -7.34
CA GLU A 331 0.17 -20.98 -7.78
C GLU A 331 -0.53 -19.62 -7.97
N LEU A 332 -0.30 -18.66 -7.07
CA LEU A 332 -0.84 -17.32 -7.19
C LEU A 332 -0.32 -16.60 -8.43
N ALA A 333 0.99 -16.64 -8.69
CA ALA A 333 1.60 -16.03 -9.89
C ALA A 333 0.96 -16.61 -11.16
N ASP A 334 0.96 -17.94 -11.30
CA ASP A 334 0.42 -18.65 -12.46
C ASP A 334 -1.07 -18.33 -12.67
N ARG A 335 -1.88 -18.38 -11.61
CA ARG A 335 -3.33 -18.13 -11.67
C ARG A 335 -3.70 -16.68 -11.93
N SER A 336 -2.76 -15.76 -11.79
CA SER A 336 -2.98 -14.33 -11.98
C SER A 336 -2.33 -13.76 -13.24
N GLY A 337 -1.70 -14.59 -14.07
CA GLY A 337 -1.10 -14.18 -15.35
C GLY A 337 0.29 -13.54 -15.18
N PHE A 338 1.00 -13.92 -14.13
CA PHE A 338 2.37 -13.49 -13.86
C PHE A 338 3.31 -14.69 -13.87
N ARG A 339 4.58 -14.39 -14.12
CA ARG A 339 5.69 -15.32 -13.90
C ARG A 339 6.67 -14.76 -12.91
N ILE A 340 7.17 -15.60 -12.02
CA ILE A 340 8.18 -15.20 -11.03
C ILE A 340 9.52 -15.00 -11.75
N LEU A 341 10.12 -13.82 -11.60
CA LEU A 341 11.49 -13.54 -12.04
C LEU A 341 12.48 -13.91 -10.95
N LYS A 342 12.20 -13.50 -9.72
CA LYS A 342 13.14 -13.68 -8.60
C LYS A 342 12.46 -13.51 -7.25
N ASP A 343 12.86 -14.37 -6.30
CA ASP A 343 12.51 -14.24 -4.88
C ASP A 343 13.68 -13.70 -4.08
N PHE A 344 13.38 -12.83 -3.11
CA PHE A 344 14.31 -12.28 -2.15
C PHE A 344 13.84 -12.59 -0.74
N GLN A 345 14.65 -13.29 0.05
CA GLN A 345 14.32 -13.66 1.42
C GLN A 345 15.20 -12.93 2.43
N ASP A 346 14.66 -12.71 3.62
CA ASP A 346 15.46 -12.27 4.76
C ASP A 346 16.36 -13.42 5.25
N SER A 347 17.35 -13.11 6.09
CA SER A 347 18.31 -14.07 6.62
C SER A 347 17.70 -15.25 7.38
N ARG A 348 16.45 -15.14 7.84
CA ARG A 348 15.73 -16.23 8.54
C ARG A 348 14.72 -16.96 7.65
N ALA A 349 14.53 -16.52 6.39
CA ALA A 349 13.50 -17.03 5.48
C ALA A 349 12.07 -16.93 6.05
N TYR A 350 11.82 -15.87 6.82
CA TYR A 350 10.53 -15.58 7.43
C TYR A 350 9.62 -14.78 6.51
N PHE A 351 10.20 -14.01 5.60
CA PHE A 351 9.50 -13.16 4.64
C PHE A 351 10.14 -13.32 3.26
N THR A 352 9.34 -13.15 2.22
CA THR A 352 9.82 -13.16 0.84
C THR A 352 9.23 -11.97 0.09
N ASP A 353 10.08 -11.12 -0.48
CA ASP A 353 9.68 -10.20 -1.55
C ASP A 353 9.91 -10.89 -2.89
N SER A 354 8.86 -11.03 -3.69
CA SER A 354 8.90 -11.70 -4.97
C SER A 354 8.68 -10.71 -6.11
N LEU A 355 9.61 -10.70 -7.07
CA LEU A 355 9.52 -9.89 -8.27
C LEU A 355 8.93 -10.73 -9.40
N TRP A 356 7.78 -10.29 -9.90
CA TRP A 356 7.00 -10.95 -10.94
C TRP A 356 6.97 -10.10 -12.20
N ILE A 357 6.84 -10.74 -13.35
CA ILE A 357 6.65 -10.11 -14.66
C ILE A 357 5.28 -10.48 -15.22
N ALA A 358 4.59 -9.51 -15.79
CA ALA A 358 3.31 -9.70 -16.46
C ALA A 358 3.53 -10.46 -17.79
N ASP A 359 3.05 -11.69 -17.88
CA ASP A 359 3.09 -12.51 -19.11
C ASP A 359 1.98 -12.09 -20.08
N ALA A 360 2.14 -12.31 -21.40
CA ALA A 360 1.09 -12.04 -22.39
C ALA A 360 -0.24 -12.73 -22.02
N LEU A 361 -1.35 -11.96 -22.09
CA LEU A 361 -2.70 -12.46 -21.81
C LEU A 361 -3.29 -13.31 -22.95
#